data_AF-A0A7Y4Y8P6-F1
#
_entry.id   AF-A0A7Y4Y8P6-F1
#
_cell.length_a   1.000
_cell.length_b   1.000
_cell.length_c   1.000
_cell.angle_alpha   90.00
_cell.angle_beta   90.00
_cell.angle_gamma   90.00
#
_symmetry.space_group_name_H-M   'P 1'
#
loop_
_entity.id
_entity.type
_entity.pdbx_description
1 polymer ?
#
loop_
_entity_poly.entity_id
_entity_poly.type
_entity_poly.pdbx_seq_one_letter_code
_entity_poly.pdbx_strand_id
1 'polypeptide(L)'
;MKNVFLAIGLIVFFQSLFAQKVFEGKITLQMITENNTQAGIVEIFYGKQKIKSVTKTNTTAINNNDDVILDFSKGKVYNINAVKKTYTEDNFKYVLPFNFSDHFENTGKSKSILNTPCTAFSPIDTSKENIDRITTVTLWYADSLIFAVNEKYKNADELTQFTNGSNIIMGMSICLNTKEYQKIFELNPIAIEPLNIADAMFEIPADYELKPVDPGKIKPSNNINLKQIYKVEMKVEKVEIPPPPPPPPLIPPPFPKTKPGKKQIKKT
;
A
#
# COMPACT_ATOMS: atom_id res chain seq x y z
N MET A 1 37.55 5.98 52.63
CA MET A 1 37.01 6.93 51.63
C MET A 1 37.31 6.43 50.22
N LYS A 2 36.63 5.35 49.81
CA LYS A 2 36.58 4.82 48.44
C LYS A 2 35.13 4.37 48.29
N ASN A 3 34.51 4.61 47.14
CA ASN A 3 33.12 4.27 46.76
C ASN A 3 32.09 5.44 46.81
N VAL A 4 32.40 6.59 46.21
CA VAL A 4 31.35 7.58 45.83
C VAL A 4 31.43 8.01 44.35
N PHE A 5 32.42 7.53 43.59
CA PHE A 5 32.61 7.95 42.19
C PHE A 5 31.98 7.03 41.13
N LEU A 6 31.18 6.02 41.52
CA LEU A 6 30.64 5.03 40.57
C LEU A 6 29.14 5.16 40.27
N ALA A 7 28.50 6.29 40.57
CA ALA A 7 27.06 6.48 40.36
C ALA A 7 26.69 7.59 39.35
N ILE A 8 27.67 8.35 38.84
CA ILE A 8 27.41 9.46 37.89
C ILE A 8 27.69 9.05 36.43
N GLY A 9 28.35 7.90 36.21
CA GLY A 9 28.63 7.37 34.87
C GLY A 9 27.51 6.54 34.23
N LEU A 10 26.43 6.20 34.95
CA LEU A 10 25.41 5.25 34.47
C LEU A 10 24.05 5.89 34.12
N ILE A 11 23.89 7.21 34.28
CA ILE A 11 22.62 7.90 33.96
C ILE A 11 22.65 8.61 32.60
N VAL A 12 23.82 8.70 31.95
CA VAL A 12 23.93 9.26 30.58
C VAL A 12 23.68 8.20 29.49
N PHE A 13 23.62 6.91 29.85
CA PHE A 13 23.45 5.81 28.89
C PHE A 13 21.99 5.33 28.70
N PHE A 14 21.02 5.89 29.43
CA PHE A 14 19.61 5.47 29.34
C PHE A 14 18.65 6.49 28.72
N GLN A 15 19.12 7.68 28.30
CA GLN A 15 18.30 8.64 27.55
C GLN A 15 18.38 8.49 26.02
N SER A 16 19.12 7.50 25.51
CA SER A 16 19.10 7.15 24.08
C SER A 16 17.95 6.21 23.69
N LEU A 17 17.08 5.85 24.63
CA LEU A 17 15.84 5.14 24.34
C LEU A 17 14.82 6.10 23.71
N PHE A 18 14.85 6.15 22.37
CA PHE A 18 13.81 6.71 21.50
C PHE A 18 13.52 8.21 21.65
N ALA A 19 14.53 9.07 21.53
CA ALA A 19 14.26 10.47 21.22
C ALA A 19 13.59 10.54 19.83
N GLN A 20 12.27 10.73 19.80
CA GLN A 20 11.51 10.98 18.58
C GLN A 20 12.07 12.24 17.91
N LYS A 21 12.58 12.10 16.69
CA LYS A 21 13.21 13.21 15.96
C LYS A 21 12.24 13.73 14.92
N VAL A 22 11.93 15.03 14.98
CA VAL A 22 11.21 15.71 13.89
C VAL A 22 12.04 15.55 12.61
N PHE A 23 11.44 14.88 11.63
CA PHE A 23 12.06 14.59 10.36
C PHE A 23 11.69 15.69 9.36
N GLU A 24 12.74 16.29 8.81
CA GLU A 24 12.67 17.12 7.61
C GLU A 24 13.61 16.47 6.60
N GLY A 25 13.10 16.17 5.40
CA GLY A 25 13.85 15.39 4.45
C GLY A 25 13.01 14.68 3.40
N LYS A 26 13.66 13.77 2.68
CA LYS A 26 13.09 13.03 1.56
C LYS A 26 13.16 11.54 1.83
N ILE A 27 12.09 10.82 1.53
CA ILE A 27 12.06 9.36 1.44
C ILE A 27 11.86 9.00 -0.03
N THR A 28 12.71 8.12 -0.54
CA THR A 28 12.57 7.56 -1.88
C THR A 28 12.10 6.13 -1.77
N LEU A 29 10.96 5.82 -2.38
CA LEU A 29 10.32 4.51 -2.40
C LEU A 29 10.33 3.96 -3.83
N GLN A 30 10.80 2.74 -4.01
CA GLN A 30 10.57 1.98 -5.21
C GLN A 30 9.14 1.43 -5.20
N MET A 31 8.36 1.80 -6.21
CA MET A 31 7.04 1.28 -6.47
C MET A 31 7.14 0.07 -7.40
N ILE A 32 6.52 -1.04 -6.99
CA ILE A 32 6.46 -2.28 -7.76
C ILE A 32 4.99 -2.71 -7.82
N THR A 33 4.48 -2.95 -9.02
CA THR A 33 3.12 -3.48 -9.23
C THR A 33 3.18 -4.94 -9.69
N GLU A 34 2.00 -5.55 -9.82
CA GLU A 34 1.79 -6.96 -10.17
C GLU A 34 2.83 -7.55 -11.15
N ASN A 35 3.38 -8.72 -10.76
CA ASN A 35 4.37 -9.48 -11.51
C ASN A 35 5.68 -8.73 -11.83
N ASN A 36 6.03 -7.69 -11.05
CA ASN A 36 7.20 -6.81 -11.29
C ASN A 36 7.18 -6.13 -12.67
N THR A 37 6.01 -6.08 -13.32
CA THR A 37 5.88 -5.62 -14.71
C THR A 37 5.95 -4.11 -14.84
N GLN A 38 5.59 -3.38 -13.77
CA GLN A 38 5.70 -1.93 -13.74
C GLN A 38 6.46 -1.52 -12.48
N ALA A 39 7.50 -0.70 -12.71
CA ALA A 39 8.33 -0.15 -11.67
C ALA A 39 8.36 1.38 -11.80
N GLY A 40 8.26 2.04 -10.65
CA GLY A 40 8.38 3.48 -10.53
C GLY A 40 9.12 3.87 -9.27
N ILE A 41 9.32 5.16 -9.10
CA ILE A 41 9.88 5.78 -7.91
C ILE A 41 8.85 6.77 -7.39
N VAL A 42 8.54 6.68 -6.11
CA VAL A 42 7.78 7.68 -5.36
C VAL A 42 8.76 8.42 -4.46
N GLU A 43 8.86 9.72 -4.61
CA GLU A 43 9.64 10.60 -3.73
C GLU A 43 8.67 11.36 -2.83
N ILE A 44 8.84 11.21 -1.51
CA ILE A 44 8.04 11.91 -0.51
C ILE A 44 8.95 12.89 0.23
N PHE A 45 8.62 14.18 0.12
CA PHE A 45 9.31 15.27 0.78
C PHE A 45 8.51 15.71 2.00
N TYR A 46 9.15 15.70 3.16
CA TYR A 46 8.60 16.19 4.44
C TYR A 46 9.29 17.51 4.78
N GLY A 47 8.54 18.60 4.66
CA GLY A 47 8.95 19.95 5.04
C GLY A 47 8.25 20.42 6.31
N LYS A 48 8.41 21.68 6.66
CA LYS A 48 7.68 22.25 7.80
C LYS A 48 6.20 22.41 7.46
N GLN A 49 5.33 21.62 8.11
CA GLN A 49 3.88 21.67 7.89
C GLN A 49 3.47 21.42 6.43
N LYS A 50 4.32 20.74 5.64
CA LYS A 50 4.05 20.45 4.24
C LYS A 50 4.58 19.07 3.87
N ILE A 51 3.82 18.35 3.05
CA ILE A 51 4.26 17.09 2.42
C ILE A 51 4.09 17.24 0.92
N LYS A 52 5.07 16.76 0.15
CA LYS A 52 4.96 16.64 -1.31
C LYS A 52 5.30 15.23 -1.73
N SER A 53 4.44 14.62 -2.53
CA SER A 53 4.66 13.31 -3.13
C SER A 53 4.78 13.45 -4.64
N VAL A 54 5.88 12.95 -5.19
CA VAL A 54 6.15 12.96 -6.63
C VAL A 54 6.28 11.52 -7.11
N THR A 55 5.52 11.15 -8.15
CA THR A 55 5.59 9.79 -8.69
C THR A 55 6.19 9.78 -10.09
N LYS A 56 7.29 9.05 -10.25
CA LYS A 56 8.02 8.88 -11.50
C LYS A 56 7.86 7.43 -11.97
N THR A 57 7.23 7.20 -13.11
CA THR A 57 7.03 5.85 -13.66
C THR A 57 7.70 5.70 -15.01
N ASN A 58 8.28 4.54 -15.28
CA ASN A 58 8.92 4.26 -16.58
C ASN A 58 7.93 3.88 -17.69
N THR A 59 6.64 3.77 -17.36
CA THR A 59 5.59 3.28 -18.26
C THR A 59 4.56 4.37 -18.55
N THR A 60 4.20 4.54 -19.81
CA THR A 60 3.17 5.50 -20.27
C THR A 60 1.76 5.19 -19.75
N ALA A 61 1.49 3.96 -19.29
CA ALA A 61 0.20 3.53 -18.77
C ALA A 61 -0.15 4.16 -17.40
N ILE A 62 0.85 4.63 -16.65
CA ILE A 62 0.67 5.27 -15.34
C ILE A 62 0.89 6.80 -15.42
N ASN A 63 0.80 7.40 -16.62
CA ASN A 63 0.97 8.84 -16.86
C ASN A 63 -0.17 9.72 -16.30
N ASN A 64 -1.05 9.17 -15.47
CA ASN A 64 -2.09 9.90 -14.74
C ASN A 64 -1.75 10.06 -13.25
N ASN A 65 -0.52 9.74 -12.82
CA ASN A 65 -0.13 10.00 -11.45
C ASN A 65 0.02 11.50 -11.24
N ASP A 66 -0.96 12.07 -10.55
CA ASP A 66 -0.91 13.44 -10.09
C ASP A 66 0.04 13.51 -8.89
N ASP A 67 1.03 14.40 -8.95
CA ASP A 67 1.82 14.77 -7.78
C ASP A 67 0.87 15.39 -6.75
N VAL A 68 1.15 15.19 -5.46
CA VAL A 68 0.33 15.74 -4.38
C VAL A 68 1.14 16.67 -3.51
N ILE A 69 0.59 17.83 -3.18
CA ILE A 69 1.11 18.71 -2.13
C ILE A 69 0.05 18.87 -1.05
N LEU A 70 0.40 18.48 0.17
CA LEU A 70 -0.38 18.73 1.38
C LEU A 70 0.22 19.95 2.09
N ASP A 71 -0.48 21.07 2.10
CA ASP A 71 -0.06 22.29 2.80
C ASP A 71 -0.94 22.49 4.04
N PHE A 72 -0.46 21.99 5.17
CA PHE A 72 -1.16 22.10 6.46
C PHE A 72 -1.18 23.55 6.95
N SER A 73 -0.20 24.38 6.61
CA SER A 73 -0.21 25.80 6.99
C SER A 73 -1.41 26.55 6.40
N LYS A 74 -1.83 26.18 5.18
CA LYS A 74 -2.98 26.76 4.47
C LYS A 74 -4.26 25.94 4.58
N GLY A 75 -4.14 24.67 4.95
CA GLY A 75 -5.27 23.74 4.98
C GLY A 75 -5.71 23.26 3.61
N LYS A 76 -4.75 23.14 2.69
CA LYS A 76 -4.99 22.87 1.28
C LYS A 76 -4.34 21.57 0.84
N VAL A 77 -5.01 20.90 -0.09
CA VAL A 77 -4.53 19.74 -0.83
C VAL A 77 -4.47 20.13 -2.29
N TYR A 78 -3.31 19.99 -2.90
CA TYR A 78 -3.08 20.27 -4.30
C TYR A 78 -2.79 18.97 -5.03
N ASN A 79 -3.57 18.68 -6.06
CA ASN A 79 -3.29 17.55 -6.95
C ASN A 79 -2.82 18.10 -8.28
N ILE A 80 -1.63 17.72 -8.69
CA ILE A 80 -0.83 18.37 -9.72
C ILE A 80 -0.58 17.38 -10.85
N ASN A 81 -1.10 17.68 -12.02
CA ASN A 81 -0.77 16.95 -13.23
C ASN A 81 0.42 17.63 -13.93
N ALA A 82 1.63 17.13 -13.68
CA ALA A 82 2.85 17.70 -14.22
C ALA A 82 2.90 17.68 -15.76
N VAL A 83 2.30 16.65 -16.39
CA VAL A 83 2.28 16.49 -17.84
C VAL A 83 1.40 17.55 -18.51
N LYS A 84 0.19 17.75 -17.98
CA LYS A 84 -0.78 18.74 -18.50
C LYS A 84 -0.50 20.15 -17.99
N LYS A 85 0.41 20.31 -17.02
CA LYS A 85 0.64 21.55 -16.29
C LYS A 85 -0.65 22.12 -15.70
N THR A 86 -1.44 21.25 -15.07
CA THR A 86 -2.69 21.65 -14.43
C THR A 86 -2.70 21.21 -12.98
N TYR A 87 -3.47 21.87 -12.13
CA TYR A 87 -3.70 21.40 -10.77
C TYR A 87 -5.14 21.62 -10.32
N THR A 88 -5.55 20.86 -9.32
CA THR A 88 -6.77 21.14 -8.55
C THR A 88 -6.38 21.54 -7.13
N GLU A 89 -7.19 22.41 -6.54
CA GLU A 89 -7.07 22.79 -5.13
C GLU A 89 -8.31 22.32 -4.38
N ASP A 90 -8.12 21.56 -3.31
CA ASP A 90 -9.16 21.17 -2.37
C ASP A 90 -8.76 21.59 -0.93
N ASN A 91 -9.71 21.58 -0.01
CA ASN A 91 -9.40 21.70 1.41
C ASN A 91 -9.22 20.30 2.02
N PHE A 92 -8.46 20.20 3.11
CA PHE A 92 -8.44 18.94 3.87
C PHE A 92 -9.85 18.54 4.28
N LYS A 93 -10.18 17.27 4.06
CA LYS A 93 -11.45 16.72 4.51
C LYS A 93 -11.32 16.41 6.00
N TYR A 94 -11.99 17.23 6.81
CA TYR A 94 -12.15 16.92 8.22
C TYR A 94 -13.25 15.86 8.36
N VAL A 95 -12.85 14.60 8.44
CA VAL A 95 -13.72 13.60 9.05
C VAL A 95 -13.55 13.76 10.55
N LEU A 96 -14.54 14.35 11.21
CA LEU A 96 -14.60 14.44 12.66
C LEU A 96 -14.84 13.06 13.27
N PRO A 97 -14.07 12.66 14.29
CA PRO A 97 -12.61 12.63 14.33
C PRO A 97 -12.11 11.29 13.74
N PHE A 98 -11.38 11.33 12.62
CA PHE A 98 -10.64 10.17 12.14
C PHE A 98 -9.53 9.87 13.16
N ASN A 99 -9.59 8.71 13.81
CA ASN A 99 -8.53 8.24 14.68
C ASN A 99 -7.83 7.07 13.98
N PHE A 100 -6.52 7.16 13.80
CA PHE A 100 -5.77 6.12 13.09
C PHE A 100 -6.02 4.72 13.70
N SER A 101 -6.09 4.63 15.04
CA SER A 101 -6.34 3.34 15.72
C SER A 101 -7.74 2.77 15.51
N ASP A 102 -8.70 3.58 15.07
CA ASP A 102 -10.07 3.12 14.79
C ASP A 102 -10.16 2.48 13.39
N HIS A 103 -9.17 2.74 12.54
CA HIS A 103 -9.11 2.27 11.17
C HIS A 103 -7.94 1.32 10.91
N PHE A 104 -6.92 1.30 11.76
CA PHE A 104 -5.72 0.50 11.60
C PHE A 104 -5.31 -0.14 12.93
N GLU A 105 -4.96 -1.42 12.87
CA GLU A 105 -4.43 -2.18 13.99
C GLU A 105 -2.94 -2.45 13.84
N ASN A 106 -2.23 -2.48 14.97
CA ASN A 106 -0.84 -2.91 15.01
C ASN A 106 -0.78 -4.42 14.76
N THR A 107 0.00 -4.84 13.76
CA THR A 107 0.14 -6.25 13.37
C THR A 107 1.04 -7.07 14.31
N GLY A 108 1.70 -6.41 15.27
CA GLY A 108 2.74 -6.98 16.13
C GLY A 108 4.09 -7.19 15.42
N LYS A 109 4.20 -6.88 14.13
CA LYS A 109 5.44 -7.02 13.36
C LYS A 109 6.28 -5.75 13.46
N SER A 110 7.57 -5.93 13.69
CA SER A 110 8.58 -4.87 13.67
C SER A 110 9.75 -5.26 12.79
N LYS A 111 10.36 -4.31 12.06
CA LYS A 111 11.61 -4.54 11.33
C LYS A 111 12.44 -3.26 11.24
N SER A 112 13.75 -3.41 11.03
CA SER A 112 14.61 -2.27 10.67
C SER A 112 14.56 -2.05 9.17
N ILE A 113 14.25 -0.83 8.74
CA ILE A 113 14.20 -0.44 7.34
C ILE A 113 15.14 0.75 7.13
N LEU A 114 16.15 0.59 6.28
CA LEU A 114 17.22 1.60 6.11
C LEU A 114 17.79 2.07 7.47
N ASN A 115 18.08 1.11 8.36
CA ASN A 115 18.55 1.34 9.74
C ASN A 115 17.57 2.13 10.65
N THR A 116 16.30 2.25 10.25
CA THR A 116 15.25 2.89 11.04
C THR A 116 14.29 1.84 11.59
N PRO A 117 14.07 1.75 12.92
CA PRO A 117 13.08 0.84 13.48
C PRO A 117 11.68 1.22 13.00
N CYS A 118 10.91 0.22 12.54
CA CYS A 118 9.58 0.42 12.00
C CYS A 118 8.59 -0.62 12.55
N THR A 119 7.37 -0.16 12.81
CA THR A 119 6.22 -0.98 13.20
C THR A 119 5.23 -1.09 12.05
N ALA A 120 4.66 -2.28 11.87
CA ALA A 120 3.65 -2.54 10.83
C ALA A 120 2.22 -2.43 11.36
N PHE A 121 1.38 -1.79 10.56
CA PHE A 121 -0.05 -1.63 10.79
C PHE A 121 -0.84 -2.16 9.59
N SER A 122 -2.05 -2.63 9.85
CA SER A 122 -2.98 -3.11 8.83
C SER A 122 -4.35 -2.45 9.04
N PRO A 123 -5.11 -2.16 7.98
CA PRO A 123 -6.48 -1.70 8.13
C PRO A 123 -7.32 -2.70 8.93
N ILE A 124 -8.15 -2.21 9.84
CA ILE A 124 -9.14 -3.01 10.53
C ILE A 124 -10.23 -3.39 9.53
N ASP A 125 -10.38 -4.68 9.26
CA ASP A 125 -11.44 -5.18 8.40
C ASP A 125 -12.80 -4.99 9.09
N THR A 126 -13.52 -3.95 8.70
CA THR A 126 -14.88 -3.65 9.18
C THR A 126 -15.95 -4.07 8.17
N SER A 127 -15.56 -4.70 7.06
CA SER A 127 -16.46 -4.99 5.94
C SER A 127 -17.02 -6.42 6.04
N LYS A 128 -18.29 -6.58 5.65
CA LYS A 128 -18.94 -7.91 5.51
C LYS A 128 -18.70 -8.51 4.13
N GLU A 129 -17.95 -7.85 3.26
CA GLU A 129 -17.77 -8.23 1.85
C GLU A 129 -16.55 -9.14 1.67
N ASN A 130 -16.68 -10.18 0.84
CA ASN A 130 -15.66 -11.22 0.66
C ASN A 130 -14.34 -10.75 0.00
N ILE A 131 -14.28 -9.53 -0.54
CA ILE A 131 -13.11 -9.03 -1.29
C ILE A 131 -12.01 -8.52 -0.35
N ASP A 132 -12.36 -7.86 0.75
CA ASP A 132 -11.35 -7.44 1.74
C ASP A 132 -10.77 -8.66 2.49
N ARG A 133 -11.54 -9.76 2.60
CA ARG A 133 -11.08 -11.03 3.17
C ARG A 133 -9.95 -11.71 2.39
N ILE A 134 -9.81 -11.40 1.09
CA ILE A 134 -8.77 -11.98 0.23
C ILE A 134 -7.61 -11.02 -0.01
N THR A 135 -7.52 -9.89 0.71
CA THR A 135 -6.38 -8.98 0.60
C THR A 135 -5.77 -8.67 1.96
N THR A 136 -4.44 -8.57 1.98
CA THR A 136 -3.70 -8.09 3.14
C THR A 136 -2.99 -6.80 2.76
N VAL A 137 -3.30 -5.72 3.48
CA VAL A 137 -2.58 -4.44 3.39
C VAL A 137 -1.68 -4.33 4.61
N THR A 138 -0.42 -3.98 4.41
CA THR A 138 0.52 -3.69 5.49
C THR A 138 1.25 -2.38 5.21
N LEU A 139 1.21 -1.47 6.18
CA LEU A 139 1.87 -0.17 6.18
C LEU A 139 2.96 -0.19 7.24
N TRP A 140 4.16 0.27 6.90
CA TRP A 140 5.29 0.34 7.83
C TRP A 140 5.55 1.79 8.19
N TYR A 141 5.55 2.15 9.49
CA TYR A 141 5.85 3.50 9.95
C TYR A 141 7.09 3.51 10.83
N ALA A 142 7.91 4.57 10.74
CA ALA A 142 9.15 4.72 11.49
C ALA A 142 8.89 5.06 12.97
N ASP A 143 9.38 4.24 13.90
CA ASP A 143 9.15 4.44 15.33
C ASP A 143 9.85 5.71 15.88
N SER A 144 10.95 6.11 15.25
CA SER A 144 11.81 7.22 15.71
C SER A 144 11.69 8.52 14.91
N LEU A 145 10.98 8.51 13.77
CA LEU A 145 10.90 9.67 12.87
C LEU A 145 9.48 10.20 12.81
N ILE A 146 9.32 11.47 13.21
CA ILE A 146 8.01 12.11 13.32
C ILE A 146 7.87 13.27 12.34
N PHE A 147 6.70 13.42 11.76
CA PHE A 147 6.29 14.62 11.05
C PHE A 147 5.45 15.48 11.98
N ALA A 148 5.96 16.67 12.31
CA ALA A 148 5.22 17.62 13.12
C ALA A 148 4.15 18.30 12.27
N VAL A 149 2.89 17.92 12.47
CA VAL A 149 1.71 18.51 11.83
C VAL A 149 0.92 19.34 12.84
N ASN A 150 0.29 20.41 12.40
CA ASN A 150 -0.62 21.18 13.25
C ASN A 150 -1.75 20.27 13.75
N GLU A 151 -2.02 20.32 15.06
CA GLU A 151 -3.00 19.49 15.77
C GLU A 151 -4.36 19.40 15.06
N LYS A 152 -4.80 20.46 14.38
CA LYS A 152 -6.09 20.44 13.69
C LYS A 152 -6.13 19.48 12.50
N TYR A 153 -4.99 19.11 11.91
CA TYR A 153 -4.90 18.18 10.78
C TYR A 153 -4.21 16.86 11.08
N LYS A 154 -3.85 16.58 12.34
CA LYS A 154 -3.21 15.30 12.71
C LYS A 154 -4.05 14.07 12.33
N ASN A 155 -5.34 14.30 12.14
CA ASN A 155 -6.37 13.32 11.80
C ASN A 155 -6.96 13.53 10.40
N ALA A 156 -6.27 14.26 9.50
CA ALA A 156 -6.73 14.36 8.12
C ALA A 156 -6.59 12.99 7.43
N ASP A 157 -7.63 12.55 6.74
CA ASP A 157 -7.63 11.26 6.02
C ASP A 157 -6.48 11.20 4.99
N GLU A 158 -6.22 12.33 4.31
CA GLU A 158 -5.11 12.47 3.36
C GLU A 158 -3.72 12.26 3.98
N LEU A 159 -3.59 12.37 5.30
CA LEU A 159 -2.32 12.21 6.00
C LEU A 159 -1.95 10.73 6.21
N THR A 160 -2.94 9.81 6.20
CA THR A 160 -2.77 8.39 6.58
C THR A 160 -1.78 7.63 5.70
N GLN A 161 -1.70 8.00 4.42
CA GLN A 161 -0.77 7.42 3.46
C GLN A 161 0.68 7.88 3.65
N PHE A 162 0.90 8.94 4.43
CA PHE A 162 2.21 9.52 4.70
C PHE A 162 2.65 9.34 6.15
N THR A 163 1.70 9.30 7.08
CA THR A 163 1.99 9.13 8.51
C THR A 163 0.86 8.37 9.21
N ASN A 164 1.13 7.77 10.36
CA ASN A 164 0.11 7.19 11.23
C ASN A 164 -0.50 8.23 12.21
N GLY A 165 -0.52 9.51 11.82
CA GLY A 165 -0.84 10.66 12.66
C GLY A 165 0.40 11.37 13.23
N SER A 166 1.56 10.71 13.26
CA SER A 166 2.84 11.35 13.60
C SER A 166 4.05 10.70 12.93
N ASN A 167 4.17 9.37 13.01
CA ASN A 167 5.30 8.63 12.48
C ASN A 167 5.22 8.53 10.96
N ILE A 168 6.34 8.77 10.27
CA ILE A 168 6.38 8.79 8.81
C ILE A 168 6.34 7.39 8.20
N ILE A 169 5.70 7.26 7.03
CA ILE A 169 5.63 6.00 6.28
C ILE A 169 7.02 5.61 5.76
N MET A 170 7.35 4.33 5.91
CA MET A 170 8.58 3.67 5.48
C MET A 170 8.30 2.50 4.54
N GLY A 171 7.09 2.38 4.02
CA GLY A 171 6.75 1.41 3.00
C GLY A 171 5.35 0.84 3.14
N MET A 172 4.93 0.14 2.10
CA MET A 172 3.59 -0.44 2.01
C MET A 172 3.64 -1.72 1.18
N SER A 173 2.81 -2.69 1.52
CA SER A 173 2.59 -3.87 0.69
C SER A 173 1.11 -4.23 0.65
N ILE A 174 0.64 -4.60 -0.53
CA ILE A 174 -0.71 -5.13 -0.74
C ILE A 174 -0.58 -6.48 -1.42
N CYS A 175 -1.18 -7.49 -0.81
CA CYS A 175 -1.10 -8.87 -1.26
C CYS A 175 -2.50 -9.49 -1.35
N LEU A 176 -2.71 -10.35 -2.34
CA LEU A 176 -3.88 -11.21 -2.44
C LEU A 176 -3.63 -12.50 -1.65
N ASN A 177 -4.50 -12.79 -0.69
CA ASN A 177 -4.58 -14.03 0.07
C ASN A 177 -5.29 -15.11 -0.76
N THR A 178 -4.71 -15.47 -1.90
CA THR A 178 -5.12 -16.65 -2.68
C THR A 178 -4.26 -17.86 -2.30
N LYS A 179 -4.49 -19.03 -2.92
CA LYS A 179 -3.67 -20.24 -2.67
C LYS A 179 -2.17 -20.03 -2.94
N GLU A 180 -1.85 -19.06 -3.78
CA GLU A 180 -0.49 -18.62 -4.11
C GLU A 180 -0.42 -17.15 -3.74
N TYR A 181 0.13 -16.83 -2.56
CA TYR A 181 0.24 -15.46 -2.06
C TYR A 181 0.81 -14.52 -3.13
N GLN A 182 -0.03 -13.66 -3.71
CA GLN A 182 0.34 -12.85 -4.86
C GLN A 182 0.47 -11.39 -4.44
N LYS A 183 1.66 -10.82 -4.66
CA LYS A 183 1.93 -9.40 -4.37
C LYS A 183 1.45 -8.55 -5.55
N ILE A 184 0.48 -7.69 -5.30
CA ILE A 184 -0.11 -6.83 -6.34
C ILE A 184 0.47 -5.42 -6.33
N PHE A 185 0.98 -4.97 -5.17
CA PHE A 185 1.55 -3.65 -5.02
C PHE A 185 2.54 -3.58 -3.86
N GLU A 186 3.64 -2.86 -4.04
CA GLU A 186 4.62 -2.60 -3.00
C GLU A 186 5.30 -1.24 -3.17
N LEU A 187 5.50 -0.56 -2.03
CA LEU A 187 6.40 0.57 -1.88
C LEU A 187 7.54 0.15 -0.96
N ASN A 188 8.70 -0.08 -1.54
CA ASN A 188 9.92 -0.43 -0.83
C ASN A 188 10.81 0.80 -0.68
N PRO A 189 11.19 1.23 0.53
CA PRO A 189 12.11 2.34 0.67
C PRO A 189 13.50 1.95 0.21
N ILE A 190 14.09 2.84 -0.59
CA ILE A 190 15.44 2.69 -1.12
C ILE A 190 16.40 3.75 -0.59
N ALA A 191 15.88 4.90 -0.16
CA ALA A 191 16.68 5.95 0.47
C ALA A 191 15.86 6.76 1.47
N ILE A 192 16.52 7.24 2.52
CA ILE A 192 16.03 8.26 3.44
C ILE A 192 17.13 9.29 3.64
N GLU A 193 16.79 10.55 3.39
CA GLU A 193 17.75 11.65 3.34
C GLU A 193 17.24 12.80 4.21
N PRO A 194 17.85 13.05 5.39
CA PRO A 194 17.60 14.26 6.15
C PRO A 194 18.06 15.47 5.34
N LEU A 195 17.14 16.38 5.02
CA LEU A 195 17.41 17.54 4.19
C LEU A 195 16.67 18.74 4.78
N ASN A 196 17.31 19.92 4.76
CA ASN A 196 16.61 21.17 4.99
C ASN A 196 15.92 21.56 3.68
N ILE A 197 14.60 21.44 3.64
CA ILE A 197 13.81 21.60 2.42
C ILE A 197 13.26 23.02 2.37
N ALA A 198 13.69 23.76 1.36
CA ALA A 198 13.18 25.10 1.11
C ALA A 198 11.68 25.08 0.79
N ASP A 199 10.94 26.06 1.34
CA ASP A 199 9.49 26.18 1.15
C ASP A 199 9.07 26.25 -0.32
N ALA A 200 9.93 26.81 -1.19
CA ALA A 200 9.71 26.89 -2.64
C ALA A 200 9.53 25.52 -3.30
N MET A 201 10.03 24.42 -2.72
CA MET A 201 9.82 23.07 -3.25
C MET A 201 8.33 22.66 -3.24
N PHE A 202 7.55 23.24 -2.33
CA PHE A 202 6.12 22.96 -2.14
C PHE A 202 5.22 23.96 -2.86
N GLU A 203 5.79 24.91 -3.61
CA GLU A 203 5.00 25.85 -4.40
C GLU A 203 4.59 25.22 -5.73
N ILE A 204 3.40 25.57 -6.20
CA ILE A 204 2.94 25.22 -7.54
C ILE A 204 3.68 26.13 -8.53
N PRO A 205 4.32 25.58 -9.57
CA PRO A 205 5.00 26.41 -10.56
C PRO A 205 4.04 27.38 -11.26
N ALA A 206 4.50 28.59 -11.56
CA ALA A 206 3.67 29.68 -12.06
C ALA A 206 3.02 29.40 -13.44
N ASP A 207 3.56 28.46 -14.20
CA ASP A 207 3.05 28.06 -15.52
C ASP A 207 1.93 27.00 -15.46
N TYR A 208 1.45 26.65 -14.26
CA TYR A 208 0.37 25.67 -14.08
C TYR A 208 -1.01 26.33 -14.03
N GLU A 209 -1.99 25.70 -14.68
CA GLU A 209 -3.37 26.17 -14.74
C GLU A 209 -4.24 25.50 -13.66
N LEU A 210 -4.98 26.31 -12.88
CA LEU A 210 -5.98 25.80 -11.95
C LEU A 210 -7.19 25.23 -12.73
N LYS A 211 -7.54 23.98 -12.46
CA LYS A 211 -8.75 23.34 -12.96
C LYS A 211 -9.80 23.26 -11.84
N PRO A 212 -11.08 23.42 -12.17
CA PRO A 212 -12.14 23.21 -11.20
C PRO A 212 -12.13 21.76 -10.73
N VAL A 213 -12.36 21.57 -9.43
CA VAL A 213 -12.62 20.24 -8.87
C VAL A 213 -13.93 19.76 -9.47
N ASP A 214 -13.89 18.77 -10.36
CA ASP A 214 -15.08 18.14 -10.91
C ASP A 214 -15.72 17.28 -9.80
N PRO A 215 -16.90 17.64 -9.26
CA PRO A 215 -17.52 16.90 -8.17
C PRO A 215 -17.97 15.49 -8.59
N GLY A 216 -18.03 15.18 -9.90
CA GLY A 216 -18.44 13.90 -10.46
C GLY A 216 -17.30 13.02 -10.98
N LYS A 217 -16.09 13.55 -11.16
CA LYS A 217 -14.90 12.72 -11.42
C LYS A 217 -14.27 12.36 -10.10
N ILE A 218 -14.05 11.07 -9.93
CA ILE A 218 -13.30 10.48 -8.83
C ILE A 218 -12.03 11.32 -8.65
N LYS A 219 -12.02 12.11 -7.58
CA LYS A 219 -10.87 12.85 -7.08
C LYS A 219 -9.69 11.86 -7.04
N PRO A 220 -8.44 12.29 -7.32
CA PRO A 220 -7.27 11.41 -7.18
C PRO A 220 -7.42 10.67 -5.88
N SER A 221 -7.38 9.35 -5.99
CA SER A 221 -7.91 8.50 -4.97
C SER A 221 -7.18 8.78 -3.66
N ASN A 222 -7.90 9.39 -2.70
CA ASN A 222 -7.57 9.37 -1.27
C ASN A 222 -7.63 7.94 -0.70
N ASN A 223 -7.82 6.95 -1.56
CA ASN A 223 -7.58 5.55 -1.30
C ASN A 223 -6.34 5.20 -2.12
N ILE A 224 -5.49 4.29 -1.66
CA ILE A 224 -5.20 3.20 -2.59
C ILE A 224 -6.57 2.63 -2.91
N ASN A 225 -7.19 3.08 -3.99
CA ASN A 225 -8.51 2.64 -4.36
C ASN A 225 -8.28 1.21 -4.80
N LEU A 226 -8.33 0.29 -3.84
CA LEU A 226 -8.32 -1.14 -4.07
C LEU A 226 -9.30 -1.42 -5.22
N LYS A 227 -10.46 -0.71 -5.25
CA LYS A 227 -11.44 -0.75 -6.36
C LYS A 227 -11.00 -0.19 -7.72
N GLN A 228 -10.03 0.73 -7.84
CA GLN A 228 -9.48 1.14 -9.14
C GLN A 228 -8.32 0.26 -9.60
N ILE A 229 -7.52 -0.32 -8.68
CA ILE A 229 -6.62 -1.44 -9.03
C ILE A 229 -7.46 -2.59 -9.62
N TYR A 230 -8.65 -2.86 -9.08
CA TYR A 230 -9.58 -3.87 -9.61
C TYR A 230 -10.28 -3.50 -10.93
N LYS A 231 -10.24 -2.25 -11.41
CA LYS A 231 -10.92 -1.87 -12.67
C LYS A 231 -10.08 -2.10 -13.92
N VAL A 232 -8.76 -2.27 -13.79
CA VAL A 232 -7.86 -2.56 -14.91
C VAL A 232 -7.85 -4.06 -15.24
N GLU A 233 -8.15 -4.95 -14.28
CA GLU A 233 -8.09 -6.41 -14.47
C GLU A 233 -9.36 -7.15 -14.02
N MET A 234 -10.50 -6.80 -14.60
CA MET A 234 -11.59 -7.77 -14.80
C MET A 234 -12.14 -7.64 -16.22
N LYS A 235 -11.26 -7.58 -17.22
CA LYS A 235 -11.52 -8.32 -18.44
C LYS A 235 -10.97 -9.72 -18.21
N VAL A 236 -11.69 -10.51 -17.41
CA VAL A 236 -11.58 -11.96 -17.54
C VAL A 236 -12.09 -12.24 -18.94
N GLU A 237 -11.15 -12.43 -19.86
CA GLU A 237 -11.44 -13.09 -21.11
C GLU A 237 -12.14 -14.38 -20.72
N LYS A 238 -13.43 -14.46 -21.03
CA LYS A 238 -14.24 -15.64 -20.76
C LYS A 238 -13.63 -16.72 -21.64
N VAL A 239 -12.66 -17.47 -21.11
CA VAL A 239 -12.13 -18.65 -21.77
C VAL A 239 -13.32 -19.60 -21.86
N GLU A 240 -13.92 -19.66 -23.04
CA GLU A 240 -14.85 -20.72 -23.38
C GLU A 240 -14.08 -22.03 -23.21
N ILE A 241 -14.35 -22.71 -22.10
CA ILE A 241 -13.85 -24.06 -21.90
C ILE A 241 -14.48 -24.88 -23.03
N PRO A 242 -13.69 -25.45 -23.95
CA PRO A 242 -14.26 -26.30 -24.99
C PRO A 242 -15.00 -27.47 -24.29
N PRO A 243 -16.16 -27.88 -24.82
CA PRO A 243 -16.94 -28.95 -24.22
C PRO A 243 -16.06 -30.19 -24.02
N PRO A 244 -16.22 -30.91 -22.89
CA PRO A 244 -15.40 -32.07 -22.61
C PRO A 244 -15.48 -33.07 -23.77
N PRO A 245 -14.36 -33.75 -24.11
CA PRO A 245 -14.36 -34.73 -25.19
C PRO A 245 -15.41 -35.80 -24.90
N PRO A 246 -16.10 -36.32 -25.94
CA PRO A 246 -17.10 -37.34 -25.77
C PRO A 246 -16.47 -38.56 -25.06
N PRO A 247 -17.25 -39.24 -24.18
CA PRO A 247 -16.75 -40.40 -23.46
C PRO A 247 -16.25 -41.46 -24.45
N PRO A 248 -15.20 -42.22 -24.09
CA PRO A 248 -14.70 -43.30 -24.93
C PRO A 248 -15.82 -44.30 -25.24
N PRO A 249 -15.87 -44.87 -26.45
CA PRO A 249 -16.85 -45.89 -26.79
C PRO A 249 -16.74 -47.08 -25.83
N LEU A 250 -17.89 -47.50 -25.30
CA LEU A 250 -18.02 -48.66 -24.42
C LEU A 250 -17.44 -49.89 -25.13
N ILE A 251 -16.37 -50.46 -24.56
CA ILE A 251 -15.83 -51.75 -25.00
C ILE A 251 -16.91 -52.81 -24.73
N PRO A 252 -17.35 -53.58 -25.76
CA PRO A 252 -18.32 -54.64 -25.54
C PRO A 252 -17.80 -55.65 -24.52
N PRO A 253 -18.66 -56.17 -23.64
CA PRO A 253 -18.25 -57.18 -22.67
C PRO A 253 -17.68 -58.41 -23.40
N PRO A 254 -16.61 -59.03 -22.87
CA PRO A 254 -16.04 -60.23 -23.46
C PRO A 254 -17.08 -61.35 -23.50
N PHE A 255 -17.17 -62.01 -24.65
CA PHE A 255 -18.05 -63.16 -24.87
C PHE A 255 -17.93 -64.20 -23.74
N PRO A 256 -19.05 -64.75 -23.24
CA PRO A 256 -19.00 -65.76 -22.20
C PRO A 256 -18.31 -67.02 -22.72
N LYS A 257 -17.28 -67.45 -21.97
CA LYS A 257 -16.62 -68.76 -22.16
C LYS A 257 -17.67 -69.87 -22.10
N THR A 258 -17.76 -70.67 -23.16
CA THR A 258 -18.54 -71.89 -23.23
C THR A 258 -18.10 -72.86 -22.12
N LYS A 259 -19.04 -73.27 -21.27
CA LYS A 259 -18.83 -74.33 -20.26
C LYS A 259 -18.67 -75.69 -20.96
N PRO A 260 -17.78 -76.58 -20.49
CA PRO A 260 -17.68 -77.94 -21.02
C PRO A 260 -18.95 -78.75 -20.72
N GLY A 261 -19.43 -79.48 -21.74
CA GLY A 261 -20.63 -80.31 -21.65
C GLY A 261 -20.52 -81.43 -20.61
N LYS A 262 -21.56 -81.59 -19.79
CA LYS A 262 -21.78 -82.79 -18.98
C LYS A 262 -22.23 -83.93 -19.90
N LYS A 263 -21.41 -84.98 -20.01
CA LYS A 263 -21.82 -86.30 -20.52
C LYS A 263 -23.01 -86.82 -19.71
N GLN A 264 -24.13 -87.08 -20.37
CA GLN A 264 -25.17 -87.95 -19.84
C GLN A 264 -24.70 -89.40 -19.95
N ILE A 265 -24.66 -90.09 -18.81
CA ILE A 265 -24.57 -91.54 -18.73
C ILE A 265 -26.02 -92.04 -18.76
N LYS A 266 -26.41 -92.74 -19.83
CA LYS A 266 -27.66 -93.52 -19.88
C LYS A 266 -27.44 -94.82 -19.09
N LYS A 267 -28.29 -95.06 -18.10
CA LYS A 267 -28.58 -96.39 -17.56
C LYS A 267 -29.91 -96.84 -18.15
N THR A 268 -29.85 -97.87 -19.00
CA THR A 268 -30.79 -98.99 -19.21
C THR A 268 -30.29 -99.78 -20.39
#